data_AF-Q4JY62-F1
#
_entry.id   AF-Q4JY62-F1
#
_cell.length_a   1.000
_cell.length_b   1.000
_cell.length_c   1.000
_cell.angle_alpha   90.00
_cell.angle_beta   90.00
_cell.angle_gamma   90.00
#
_symmetry.space_group_name_H-M   'P 1'
#
loop_
_entity.id
_entity.type
_entity.pdbx_description
1 polymer ?
#
loop_
_entity_poly.entity_id
_entity_poly.type
_entity_poly.pdbx_seq_one_letter_code
_entity_poly.pdbx_strand_id
1 'polypeptide(L)'
;MNEKTTIKDPATGAYTKVYTHQRVRAAYQSLLSLHRRDLLFTYLQPPPTTIDPDNLAATTNSLEGGINAPIKELARRHRGLSLPHQRTVMDWWLYLHTEVPDDPVKIARDQRWGQDALSTATDLITHNTTATTNDIGAPAEYD
;
A
#
# COMPACT_ATOMS: atom_id res chain seq x y z
N MET A 1 15.24 32.88 14.51
CA MET A 1 14.36 32.27 13.47
C MET A 1 13.38 33.25 12.80
N ASN A 2 13.33 34.54 13.17
CA ASN A 2 12.37 35.50 12.58
C ASN A 2 12.96 36.34 11.43
N GLU A 3 14.21 36.06 11.04
CA GLU A 3 14.84 36.71 9.90
C GLU A 3 14.10 36.36 8.59
N LYS A 4 13.99 37.36 7.72
CA LYS A 4 13.29 37.25 6.44
C LYS A 4 14.19 37.76 5.32
N THR A 5 14.24 37.02 4.24
CA THR A 5 14.94 37.39 3.00
C THR A 5 13.91 37.70 1.93
N THR A 6 14.17 38.72 1.13
CA THR A 6 13.35 39.06 -0.02
C THR A 6 13.77 38.18 -1.20
N ILE A 7 12.82 37.45 -1.78
CA ILE A 7 13.02 36.68 -3.01
C ILE A 7 12.14 37.26 -4.12
N LYS A 8 12.58 37.13 -5.37
CA LYS A 8 11.79 37.50 -6.55
C LYS A 8 11.10 36.25 -7.08
N ASP A 9 9.77 36.31 -7.22
CA ASP A 9 9.00 35.22 -7.81
C ASP A 9 9.33 35.11 -9.31
N PRO A 10 9.77 33.95 -9.81
CA PRO A 10 10.10 33.76 -11.22
C PRO A 10 8.89 33.81 -12.15
N ALA A 11 7.67 33.53 -11.66
CA ALA A 11 6.45 33.53 -12.48
C ALA A 11 5.80 34.92 -12.58
N THR A 12 5.71 35.64 -11.45
CA THR A 12 5.02 36.94 -11.38
C THR A 12 5.98 38.14 -11.40
N GLY A 13 7.28 37.93 -11.19
CA GLY A 13 8.29 38.98 -11.11
C GLY A 13 8.22 39.84 -9.83
N ALA A 14 7.25 39.59 -8.95
CA ALA A 14 7.04 40.34 -7.72
C ALA A 14 8.05 39.96 -6.63
N TYR A 15 8.33 40.90 -5.73
CA TYR A 15 9.17 40.64 -4.56
C TYR A 15 8.32 40.16 -3.37
N THR A 16 8.70 39.02 -2.80
CA THR A 16 8.06 38.44 -1.61
C THR A 16 9.08 38.27 -0.49
N LYS A 17 8.69 38.58 0.75
CA LYS A 17 9.51 38.32 1.94
C LYS A 17 9.23 36.92 2.46
N VAL A 18 10.21 36.04 2.41
CA VAL A 18 10.14 34.68 2.97
C VAL A 18 11.06 34.53 4.17
N TYR A 19 10.78 33.59 5.07
CA TYR A 19 11.67 33.31 6.19
C TYR A 19 12.97 32.69 5.70
N THR A 20 14.10 33.25 6.13
CA THR A 20 15.44 32.79 5.73
C THR A 20 15.66 31.32 6.09
N HIS A 21 15.18 30.89 7.26
CA HIS A 21 15.29 29.50 7.72
C HIS A 21 13.97 28.73 7.61
N GLN A 22 13.33 28.75 6.44
CA GLN A 22 12.02 28.13 6.23
C GLN A 22 11.99 26.65 6.66
N ARG A 23 12.97 25.84 6.24
CA ARG A 23 13.03 24.40 6.58
C ARG A 23 13.15 24.16 8.09
N VAL A 24 14.03 24.91 8.76
CA VAL A 24 14.25 24.75 10.21
C VAL A 24 13.02 25.21 11.00
N ARG A 25 12.38 26.29 10.57
CA ARG A 25 11.13 26.77 11.17
C ARG A 25 10.00 25.76 10.98
N ALA A 26 9.88 25.16 9.80
CA ALA A 26 8.89 24.11 9.55
C ALA A 26 9.12 22.87 10.43
N ALA A 27 10.38 22.42 10.56
CA ALA A 27 10.74 21.32 11.45
C ALA A 27 10.41 21.64 12.92
N TYR A 28 10.76 22.83 13.39
CA TYR A 28 10.41 23.31 14.73
C TYR A 28 8.90 23.32 14.97
N GLN A 29 8.13 23.89 14.04
CA GLN A 29 6.67 23.95 14.16
C GLN A 29 6.03 22.55 14.12
N SER A 30 6.59 21.62 13.34
CA SER A 30 6.15 20.22 13.32
C SER A 30 6.35 19.56 14.68
N LEU A 31 7.55 19.67 15.26
CA LEU A 31 7.84 19.14 16.60
C LEU A 31 7.01 19.82 17.69
N LEU A 32 6.84 21.14 17.62
CA LEU A 32 6.01 21.90 18.56
C LEU A 32 4.55 21.47 18.49
N SER A 33 4.03 21.21 17.29
CA SER A 33 2.67 20.68 17.09
C SER A 33 2.48 19.28 17.66
N LEU A 34 3.48 18.40 17.54
CA LEU A 34 3.45 17.07 18.15
C LEU A 34 3.52 17.15 19.67
N HIS A 35 4.40 17.99 20.22
CA HIS A 35 4.53 18.21 21.65
C HIS A 35 3.24 18.78 22.26
N ARG A 36 2.62 19.79 21.63
CA ARG A 36 1.35 20.38 22.09
C ARG A 36 0.16 19.42 22.05
N ARG A 37 0.28 18.32 21.31
CA ARG A 37 -0.73 17.25 21.22
C ARG A 37 -0.39 16.05 22.09
N ASP A 38 0.67 16.13 22.90
CA ASP A 38 1.18 15.03 23.73
C ASP A 38 1.48 13.75 22.92
N LEU A 39 1.90 13.91 21.66
CA LEU A 39 2.24 12.81 20.75
C LEU A 39 3.74 12.51 20.71
N LEU A 40 4.55 13.28 21.44
CA LEU A 40 6.00 13.10 21.51
C LEU A 40 6.35 12.37 22.80
N PHE A 41 7.24 11.38 22.70
CA PHE A 41 7.71 10.57 23.85
C PHE A 41 6.59 9.86 24.63
N THR A 42 5.54 9.42 23.92
CA THR A 42 4.40 8.72 24.53
C THR A 42 4.79 7.46 25.30
N TYR A 43 5.91 6.82 24.97
CA TYR A 43 6.46 5.69 25.74
C TYR A 43 6.91 6.05 27.16
N LEU A 44 7.21 7.33 27.46
CA LEU A 44 7.56 7.76 28.81
C LEU A 44 6.32 8.04 29.66
N GLN A 45 5.28 8.61 29.04
CA GLN A 45 4.04 9.02 29.69
C GLN A 45 2.87 8.61 28.78
N PRO A 46 2.52 7.31 28.78
CA PRO A 46 1.48 6.79 27.90
C PRO A 46 0.12 7.38 28.28
N PRO A 47 -0.70 7.78 27.30
CA PRO A 47 -2.07 8.22 27.56
C PRO A 47 -2.87 7.16 28.33
N PRO A 48 -3.85 7.55 29.16
CA PRO A 48 -4.66 6.59 29.94
C PRO A 48 -5.45 5.60 29.07
N THR A 49 -5.66 5.93 27.80
CA THR A 49 -6.38 5.10 26.82
C THR A 49 -5.50 4.05 26.15
N THR A 50 -4.21 3.98 26.47
CA THR A 50 -3.28 3.02 25.87
C THR A 50 -3.57 1.61 26.39
N ILE A 51 -3.80 0.67 25.46
CA ILE A 51 -4.16 -0.72 25.76
C ILE A 51 -3.04 -1.45 26.50
N ASP A 52 -1.79 -1.24 26.06
CA ASP A 52 -0.60 -1.87 26.63
C ASP A 52 0.51 -0.81 26.82
N PRO A 53 0.49 -0.09 27.96
CA PRO A 53 1.43 1.00 28.22
C PRO A 53 2.88 0.54 28.40
N ASP A 54 3.07 -0.67 28.96
CA ASP A 54 4.39 -1.20 29.32
C ASP A 54 5.20 -1.65 28.10
N ASN A 55 4.52 -2.03 27.01
CA ASN A 55 5.15 -2.49 25.78
C ASN A 55 5.26 -1.41 24.69
N LEU A 56 5.09 -0.13 25.04
CA LEU A 56 5.19 0.95 24.07
C LEU A 56 6.65 1.18 23.64
N ALA A 57 6.94 0.92 22.36
CA ALA A 57 8.28 1.06 21.83
C ALA A 57 8.73 2.53 21.77
N ALA A 58 9.96 2.81 22.22
CA ALA A 58 10.56 4.14 22.13
C ALA A 58 10.96 4.54 20.70
N THR A 59 11.12 3.56 19.81
CA THR A 59 11.53 3.76 18.42
C THR A 59 10.53 3.12 17.46
N THR A 60 10.52 3.59 16.22
CA THR A 60 9.68 3.03 15.16
C THR A 60 10.27 1.75 14.56
N ASN A 61 11.33 1.17 15.13
CA ASN A 61 11.97 -0.03 14.58
C ASN A 61 11.01 -1.22 14.49
N SER A 62 10.14 -1.40 15.49
CA SER A 62 9.11 -2.45 15.47
C SER A 62 8.08 -2.24 14.35
N LEU A 63 7.83 -0.99 13.97
CA LEU A 63 6.93 -0.68 12.85
C LEU A 63 7.65 -0.79 11.51
N GLU A 64 8.80 -0.14 11.37
CA GLU A 64 9.54 -0.04 10.10
C GLU A 64 10.28 -1.32 9.72
N GLY A 65 10.87 -1.99 10.70
CA GLY A 65 11.55 -3.27 10.56
C GLY A 65 10.64 -4.48 10.78
N GLY A 66 9.56 -4.32 11.56
CA GLY A 66 8.57 -5.37 11.77
C GLY A 66 7.53 -5.40 10.65
N ILE A 67 6.44 -4.62 10.76
CA ILE A 67 5.29 -4.71 9.84
C ILE A 67 5.59 -4.11 8.45
N ASN A 68 6.26 -2.97 8.37
CA ASN A 68 6.44 -2.28 7.09
C ASN A 68 7.48 -2.95 6.19
N ALA A 69 8.51 -3.60 6.75
CA ALA A 69 9.54 -4.29 5.97
C ALA A 69 8.99 -5.38 5.03
N PRO A 70 8.20 -6.37 5.50
CA PRO A 70 7.61 -7.39 4.64
C PRO A 70 6.59 -6.83 3.65
N ILE A 71 5.83 -5.78 4.01
CA ILE A 71 4.93 -5.10 3.06
C ILE A 71 5.72 -4.46 1.92
N LYS A 72 6.81 -3.75 2.23
CA LYS A 72 7.72 -3.17 1.23
C LYS A 72 8.38 -4.25 0.38
N GLU A 73 8.71 -5.40 0.97
CA GLU A 73 9.23 -6.57 0.26
C GLU A 73 8.20 -7.14 -0.72
N LEU A 74 6.95 -7.35 -0.29
CA LEU A 74 5.87 -7.81 -1.15
C LEU A 74 5.64 -6.86 -2.32
N ALA A 75 5.57 -5.55 -2.04
CA ALA A 75 5.45 -4.54 -3.09
C ALA A 75 6.60 -4.66 -4.11
N ARG A 76 7.83 -4.83 -3.63
CA ARG A 76 8.99 -4.97 -4.51
C ARG A 76 8.99 -6.26 -5.33
N ARG A 77 8.68 -7.41 -4.72
CA ARG A 77 8.58 -8.71 -5.42
C ARG A 77 7.48 -8.71 -6.47
N HIS A 78 6.40 -7.98 -6.22
CA HIS A 78 5.23 -7.90 -7.08
C HIS A 78 5.14 -6.57 -7.85
N ARG A 79 6.26 -5.90 -8.12
CA ARG A 79 6.29 -4.61 -8.83
C ARG A 79 5.73 -4.68 -10.27
N GLY A 80 5.67 -5.88 -10.86
CA GLY A 80 5.05 -6.12 -12.17
C GLY A 80 3.53 -6.24 -12.15
N LEU A 81 2.89 -6.26 -10.97
CA LEU A 81 1.44 -6.25 -10.86
C LEU A 81 0.87 -4.84 -11.03
N SER A 82 -0.40 -4.78 -11.46
CA SER A 82 -1.17 -3.53 -11.39
C SER A 82 -1.30 -3.07 -9.93
N LEU A 83 -1.43 -1.76 -9.70
CA LEU A 83 -1.60 -1.22 -8.35
C LEU A 83 -2.76 -1.88 -7.58
N PRO A 84 -3.94 -2.15 -8.17
CA PRO A 84 -5.00 -2.89 -7.49
C PRO A 84 -4.57 -4.28 -7.03
N HIS A 85 -3.91 -5.06 -7.88
CA HIS A 85 -3.46 -6.41 -7.53
C HIS A 85 -2.33 -6.39 -6.48
N GLN A 86 -1.42 -5.43 -6.59
CA GLN A 86 -0.36 -5.26 -5.60
C GLN A 86 -0.94 -4.93 -4.21
N ARG A 87 -1.99 -4.09 -4.17
CA ARG A 87 -2.75 -3.82 -2.95
C ARG A 87 -3.44 -5.08 -2.43
N THR A 88 -4.11 -5.86 -3.27
CA THR A 88 -4.71 -7.14 -2.88
C THR A 88 -3.70 -8.08 -2.23
N VAL A 89 -2.48 -8.19 -2.79
CA VAL A 89 -1.41 -9.01 -2.19
C VAL A 89 -1.02 -8.51 -0.79
N MET A 90 -0.87 -7.18 -0.62
CA MET A 90 -0.58 -6.60 0.70
C MET A 90 -1.73 -6.81 1.68
N ASP A 91 -2.98 -6.62 1.25
CA ASP A 91 -4.18 -6.83 2.06
C ASP A 91 -4.28 -8.30 2.52
N TRP A 92 -3.99 -9.26 1.64
CA TRP A 92 -3.91 -10.69 2.00
C TRP A 92 -2.85 -10.98 3.04
N TRP A 93 -1.66 -10.40 2.90
CA TRP A 93 -0.60 -10.57 3.90
C TRP A 93 -1.00 -9.97 5.24
N LEU A 94 -1.57 -8.76 5.25
CA LEU A 94 -2.07 -8.09 6.46
C LEU A 94 -3.15 -8.93 7.15
N TYR A 95 -4.10 -9.48 6.38
CA TYR A 95 -5.15 -10.34 6.89
C TYR A 95 -4.58 -11.54 7.66
N LEU A 96 -3.59 -12.23 7.08
CA LEU A 96 -2.92 -13.38 7.70
C LEU A 96 -2.12 -13.04 8.97
N HIS A 97 -1.82 -11.76 9.20
CA HIS A 97 -1.08 -11.27 10.37
C HIS A 97 -2.01 -10.58 11.40
N THR A 98 -3.32 -10.80 11.29
CA THR A 98 -4.27 -10.44 12.35
C THR A 98 -4.25 -11.48 13.48
N GLU A 99 -4.86 -11.18 14.63
CA GLU A 99 -4.86 -12.08 15.79
C GLU A 99 -5.57 -13.42 15.52
N VAL A 100 -6.61 -13.41 14.67
CA VAL A 100 -7.43 -14.59 14.34
C VAL A 100 -7.79 -14.57 12.85
N PRO A 101 -6.87 -14.96 11.94
CA PRO A 101 -7.19 -15.10 10.53
C PRO A 101 -7.99 -16.39 10.29
N ASP A 102 -8.98 -16.35 9.39
CA ASP A 102 -9.59 -17.57 8.86
C ASP A 102 -8.61 -18.28 7.92
N ASP A 103 -8.88 -19.56 7.66
CA ASP A 103 -8.09 -20.35 6.70
C ASP A 103 -8.11 -19.70 5.31
N PRO A 104 -6.95 -19.23 4.78
CA PRO A 104 -6.89 -18.58 3.48
C PRO A 104 -7.37 -19.48 2.35
N VAL A 105 -7.21 -20.81 2.48
CA VAL A 105 -7.68 -21.77 1.48
C VAL A 105 -9.20 -21.79 1.45
N LYS A 106 -9.86 -21.69 2.61
CA LYS A 106 -11.32 -21.62 2.72
C LYS A 106 -11.84 -20.34 2.08
N ILE A 107 -11.25 -19.19 2.41
CA ILE A 107 -11.65 -17.89 1.84
C ILE A 107 -11.49 -17.87 0.31
N ALA A 108 -10.35 -18.37 -0.21
CA ALA A 108 -10.12 -18.43 -1.64
C ALA A 108 -11.16 -19.31 -2.35
N ARG A 109 -11.57 -20.42 -1.72
CA ARG A 109 -12.59 -21.33 -2.24
C ARG A 109 -13.97 -20.66 -2.29
N ASP A 110 -14.32 -19.90 -1.24
CA ASP A 110 -15.59 -19.20 -1.13
C ASP A 110 -15.69 -18.03 -2.14
N GLN A 111 -14.55 -17.38 -2.46
CA GLN A 111 -14.49 -16.25 -3.40
C GLN A 111 -14.48 -16.63 -4.88
N ARG A 112 -14.80 -17.89 -5.25
CA ARG A 112 -14.70 -18.41 -6.64
C ARG A 112 -13.32 -18.20 -7.26
N TRP A 113 -12.26 -18.08 -6.46
CA TRP A 113 -10.92 -17.81 -6.94
C TRP A 113 -10.44 -18.94 -7.85
N GLY A 114 -10.14 -18.62 -9.11
CA GLY A 114 -9.75 -19.60 -10.11
C GLY A 114 -10.90 -20.36 -10.76
N GLN A 115 -12.14 -20.24 -10.28
CA GLN A 115 -13.31 -20.85 -10.94
C GLN A 115 -13.72 -20.08 -12.19
N ASP A 116 -13.63 -18.75 -12.19
CA ASP A 116 -13.93 -17.95 -13.38
C ASP A 116 -12.86 -18.15 -14.45
N ALA A 117 -11.59 -18.25 -14.04
CA ALA A 117 -10.48 -18.57 -14.95
C ALA A 117 -10.59 -20.01 -15.48
N LEU A 118 -11.02 -20.96 -14.65
CA LEU A 118 -11.27 -22.35 -15.04
C LEU A 118 -12.49 -22.47 -15.97
N SER A 119 -13.58 -21.75 -15.70
CA SER A 119 -14.75 -21.65 -16.59
C SER A 119 -14.31 -21.08 -17.94
N THR A 120 -13.62 -19.94 -17.94
CA THR A 120 -13.10 -19.30 -19.16
C THR A 120 -12.20 -20.25 -19.95
N ALA A 121 -11.28 -20.96 -19.27
CA ALA A 121 -10.41 -21.94 -19.93
C ALA A 121 -11.20 -23.13 -20.50
N THR A 122 -12.22 -23.60 -19.78
CA THR A 122 -13.09 -24.71 -20.19
C THR A 122 -13.96 -24.31 -21.39
N ASP A 123 -14.51 -23.10 -21.38
CA ASP A 123 -15.26 -22.53 -22.49
C ASP A 123 -14.38 -22.42 -23.74
N LEU A 124 -13.16 -21.87 -23.61
CA LEU A 124 -12.19 -21.79 -24.71
C LEU A 124 -11.83 -23.17 -25.30
N ILE A 125 -11.63 -24.19 -24.45
CA ILE A 125 -11.37 -25.57 -24.90
C ILE A 125 -12.59 -26.15 -25.63
N THR A 126 -13.79 -25.90 -25.12
CA THR A 126 -15.05 -26.41 -25.68
C THR A 126 -15.37 -25.77 -27.04
N HIS A 127 -15.19 -24.46 -27.17
CA HIS A 127 -15.37 -23.74 -28.44
C HIS A 127 -14.36 -24.18 -29.52
N ASN A 128 -13.12 -24.50 -29.14
CA ASN A 128 -12.12 -25.00 -30.10
C ASN A 128 -12.38 -26.46 -30.53
N THR A 129 -13.07 -27.25 -29.70
CA THR A 129 -13.43 -28.64 -30.01
C THR A 129 -14.70 -28.75 -30.87
N THR A 130 -15.56 -27.73 -30.82
CA THR A 130 -16.81 -27.67 -31.61
C THR A 130 -16.58 -27.15 -33.04
N ALA A 131 -15.38 -26.64 -33.33
CA ALA A 131 -14.91 -26.53 -34.71
C ALA A 131 -14.74 -27.97 -35.23
N THR A 132 -15.76 -28.46 -35.93
CA THR A 132 -15.74 -29.75 -36.60
C THR A 132 -14.43 -29.88 -37.38
N THR A 133 -13.54 -30.76 -36.91
CA THR A 133 -12.44 -31.24 -37.75
C THR A 133 -13.11 -32.04 -38.86
N ASN A 134 -13.35 -31.38 -39.99
CA ASN A 134 -13.53 -32.12 -41.22
C ASN A 134 -12.19 -32.86 -41.40
N ASP A 135 -12.24 -34.17 -41.62
CA ASP A 135 -11.11 -35.12 -41.65
C ASP A 135 -10.10 -34.88 -42.80
N ILE A 136 -9.94 -33.62 -43.23
CA ILE A 136 -9.19 -33.16 -44.41
C ILE A 136 -8.23 -32.00 -44.07
N GLY A 137 -8.25 -31.46 -42.84
CA GLY A 137 -7.20 -30.52 -42.38
C GLY A 137 -7.14 -29.19 -43.12
N ALA A 138 -8.22 -28.75 -43.77
CA ALA A 138 -8.33 -27.42 -44.37
C ALA A 138 -9.07 -26.46 -43.42
N PRO A 139 -8.63 -25.19 -43.30
CA PRO A 139 -9.33 -24.20 -42.47
C PRO A 139 -10.69 -23.84 -43.07
N ALA A 140 -11.66 -23.53 -42.19
CA ALA A 140 -13.01 -23.14 -42.59
C ALA A 140 -13.00 -21.86 -43.44
N GLU A 141 -13.71 -21.89 -44.58
CA GLU A 141 -13.95 -20.71 -45.40
C GLU A 141 -14.90 -19.76 -44.65
N TYR A 142 -14.58 -18.46 -44.65
CA TYR A 142 -15.42 -17.41 -44.09
C TYR A 142 -16.44 -16.95 -45.15
N ASP A 143 -17.71 -16.87 -44.76
CA ASP A 143 -18.78 -16.16 -45.50
C ASP A 143 -18.64 -14.64 -45.38
#